data_AF-A0AAD7F633-F1
#
_entry.id   AF-A0AAD7F633-F1
#
_cell.length_a   1.000
_cell.length_b   1.000
_cell.length_c   1.000
_cell.angle_alpha   90.00
_cell.angle_beta   90.00
_cell.angle_gamma   90.00
#
_symmetry.space_group_name_H-M   'P 1'
#
loop_
_entity.id
_entity.type
_entity.pdbx_description
1 polymer ?
#
loop_
_entity_poly.entity_id
_entity_poly.type
_entity_poly.pdbx_seq_one_letter_code
_entity_poly.pdbx_strand_id
1 'polypeptide(L)'
;MEKDLERVQELEEVLEIEERWTTMSPKWMATVNEIKQRKYQLALDALELLIVERIFELMKMNQSQTGYKMRKHIVKALQAHSKAVKNVIEHYNDAAAALDPPMCSVTWDQVVEYAFLADFNILRDTHAEVQSKPWLSPAYRLDMDRYFKTLRAHEEIKCLNIEIHRFVTWIRNENRFCRGWRGT
;
A
#
# COMPACT_ATOMS: atom_id res chain seq x y z
N MET A 1 -11.25 5.48 -42.80
CA MET A 1 -10.16 6.43 -43.05
C MET A 1 -10.68 7.78 -43.52
N GLU A 2 -11.31 7.91 -44.70
CA GLU A 2 -11.80 9.21 -45.19
C GLU A 2 -12.92 9.80 -44.31
N LYS A 3 -13.89 8.97 -43.91
CA LYS A 3 -14.99 9.33 -43.01
C LYS A 3 -14.56 9.69 -41.58
N ASP A 4 -13.43 9.15 -41.13
CA ASP A 4 -12.88 9.45 -39.80
C ASP A 4 -12.17 10.82 -39.82
N LEU A 5 -11.56 11.15 -40.95
CA LEU A 5 -10.86 12.42 -41.18
C LEU A 5 -11.84 13.59 -41.29
N GLU A 6 -12.94 13.42 -42.01
CA GLU A 6 -14.04 14.39 -42.08
C GLU A 6 -14.61 14.69 -40.69
N ARG A 7 -14.81 13.65 -39.86
CA ARG A 7 -15.35 13.82 -38.52
C ARG A 7 -14.39 14.52 -37.55
N VAL A 8 -13.08 14.34 -37.74
CA VAL A 8 -12.07 15.12 -37.01
C VAL A 8 -12.09 16.59 -37.45
N GLN A 9 -12.20 16.86 -38.75
CA GLN A 9 -12.28 18.23 -39.27
C GLN A 9 -13.54 18.98 -38.79
N GLU A 10 -14.72 18.33 -38.81
CA GLU A 10 -15.95 18.90 -38.24
C GLU A 10 -15.78 19.25 -36.75
N LEU A 11 -15.15 18.36 -35.98
CA LEU A 11 -14.91 18.60 -34.55
C LEU A 11 -13.89 19.73 -34.31
N GLU A 12 -12.87 19.84 -35.14
CA GLU A 12 -11.89 20.93 -35.06
C GLU A 12 -12.51 22.28 -35.37
N GLU A 13 -13.44 22.33 -36.33
CA GLU A 13 -14.20 23.54 -36.66
C GLU A 13 -15.13 23.94 -35.51
N VAL A 14 -15.85 22.99 -34.91
CA VAL A 14 -16.71 23.23 -33.75
C VAL A 14 -15.93 23.66 -32.50
N LEU A 15 -14.69 23.19 -32.35
CA LEU A 15 -13.82 23.48 -31.21
C LEU A 15 -12.87 24.67 -31.45
N GLU A 16 -12.98 25.35 -32.59
CA GLU A 16 -12.16 26.50 -32.99
C GLU A 16 -10.64 26.22 -32.91
N ILE A 17 -10.23 25.01 -33.33
CA ILE A 17 -8.82 24.60 -33.29
C ILE A 17 -8.11 25.09 -34.57
N GLU A 18 -7.45 26.24 -34.47
CA GLU A 18 -6.73 26.86 -35.60
C GLU A 18 -5.45 26.11 -36.01
N GLU A 19 -4.70 25.55 -35.05
CA GLU A 19 -3.46 24.82 -35.30
C GLU A 19 -3.48 23.42 -34.68
N ARG A 20 -3.41 22.40 -35.55
CA ARG A 20 -3.21 21.01 -35.11
C ARG A 20 -1.85 20.83 -34.46
N TRP A 21 -1.81 20.14 -33.32
CA TRP A 21 -0.54 19.78 -32.70
C TRP A 21 0.22 18.79 -33.58
N THR A 22 1.42 19.20 -33.97
CA THR A 22 2.39 18.32 -34.63
C THR A 22 3.35 17.74 -33.59
N THR A 23 4.11 16.72 -33.96
CA THR A 23 5.09 16.07 -33.07
C THR A 23 6.16 17.02 -32.53
N MET A 24 6.36 18.16 -33.19
CA MET A 24 7.31 19.22 -32.80
C MET A 24 6.67 20.36 -32.00
N SER A 25 5.34 20.36 -31.84
CA SER A 25 4.65 21.41 -31.08
C SER A 25 5.06 21.34 -29.61
N PRO A 26 5.39 22.47 -28.96
CA PRO A 26 5.70 22.50 -27.53
C PRO A 26 4.60 21.87 -26.67
N LYS A 27 3.33 22.09 -27.02
CA LYS A 27 2.18 21.51 -26.31
C LYS A 27 2.12 19.98 -26.48
N TRP A 28 2.46 19.47 -27.67
CA TRP A 28 2.57 18.03 -27.90
C TRP A 28 3.66 17.42 -27.05
N MET A 29 4.88 17.99 -27.08
CA MET A 29 6.01 17.48 -26.30
C MET A 29 5.74 17.53 -24.78
N ALA A 30 5.16 18.62 -24.29
CA ALA A 30 4.75 18.74 -22.89
C ALA A 30 3.74 17.65 -22.49
N THR A 31 2.70 17.46 -23.31
CA THR A 31 1.67 16.44 -23.07
C THR A 31 2.25 15.02 -23.10
N VAL A 32 3.19 14.75 -24.02
CA VAL A 32 3.89 13.45 -24.06
C VAL A 32 4.67 13.21 -22.77
N ASN A 33 5.36 14.23 -22.25
CA ASN A 33 6.07 14.13 -20.99
C ASN A 33 5.13 13.92 -19.79
N GLU A 34 4.00 14.63 -19.74
CA GLU A 34 2.96 14.43 -18.73
C GLU A 34 2.37 13.01 -18.78
N ILE A 35 2.12 12.48 -19.98
CA ILE A 35 1.63 11.10 -20.15
C ILE A 35 2.67 10.10 -19.65
N LYS A 36 3.96 10.30 -19.95
CA LYS A 36 5.04 9.45 -19.42
C LYS A 36 5.10 9.49 -17.90
N GLN A 37 5.03 10.68 -17.32
CA GLN A 37 5.03 10.88 -15.87
C GLN A 37 3.82 10.22 -15.20
N ARG A 38 2.64 10.35 -15.81
CA ARG A 38 1.42 9.68 -15.32
C ARG A 38 1.52 8.16 -15.41
N LYS A 39 2.07 7.62 -16.51
CA LYS A 39 2.31 6.17 -16.64
C LYS A 39 3.25 5.66 -15.57
N TYR A 40 4.32 6.40 -15.28
CA TYR A 40 5.24 6.09 -14.19
C TYR A 40 4.53 6.09 -12.83
N GLN A 41 3.74 7.13 -12.51
CA GLN A 41 2.97 7.19 -11.26
C GLN A 41 1.98 6.04 -11.12
N LEU A 42 1.27 5.66 -12.18
CA LEU A 42 0.35 4.52 -12.13
C LEU A 42 1.08 3.18 -11.93
N ALA A 43 2.24 3.00 -12.55
CA ALA A 43 3.06 1.81 -12.36
C ALA A 43 3.61 1.74 -10.93
N LEU A 44 3.98 2.89 -10.37
CA LEU A 44 4.41 3.07 -8.99
C LEU A 44 3.30 2.69 -8.00
N ASP A 45 2.11 3.26 -8.15
CA ASP A 45 0.94 2.97 -7.30
C ASP A 45 0.57 1.48 -7.34
N ALA A 46 0.61 0.87 -8.53
CA ALA A 46 0.34 -0.56 -8.69
C ALA A 46 1.39 -1.43 -7.99
N LEU A 47 2.66 -1.01 -8.03
CA LEU A 47 3.74 -1.71 -7.34
C LEU A 47 3.59 -1.60 -5.83
N GLU A 48 3.27 -0.41 -5.30
CA GLU A 48 2.98 -0.19 -3.88
C GLU A 48 1.84 -1.08 -3.39
N LEU A 49 0.71 -1.08 -4.10
CA LEU A 49 -0.47 -1.84 -3.74
C LEU A 49 -0.17 -3.34 -3.61
N LEU A 50 0.43 -3.95 -4.64
CA LEU A 50 0.69 -5.39 -4.65
C LEU A 50 1.66 -5.81 -3.54
N ILE A 51 2.57 -4.92 -3.15
CA ILE A 51 3.55 -5.24 -2.13
C ILE A 51 2.95 -5.10 -0.74
N VAL A 52 2.13 -4.07 -0.51
CA VAL A 52 1.32 -3.97 0.71
C VAL A 52 0.41 -5.19 0.86
N GLU A 53 -0.26 -5.63 -0.21
CA GLU A 53 -1.06 -6.86 -0.21
C GLU A 53 -0.21 -8.08 0.18
N ARG A 54 0.98 -8.23 -0.41
CA ARG A 54 1.91 -9.32 -0.08
C ARG A 54 2.33 -9.30 1.39
N ILE A 55 2.60 -8.13 1.98
CA ILE A 55 2.92 -8.01 3.41
C ILE A 55 1.76 -8.55 4.24
N PHE A 56 0.52 -8.17 3.92
CA PHE A 56 -0.65 -8.70 4.62
C PHE A 56 -0.83 -10.20 4.44
N GLU A 57 -0.54 -10.75 3.27
CA GLU A 57 -0.56 -12.20 3.02
C GLU A 57 0.48 -12.94 3.88
N LEU A 58 1.71 -12.42 3.96
CA LEU A 58 2.78 -12.98 4.79
C LEU A 58 2.42 -12.91 6.29
N MET A 59 1.83 -11.80 6.73
CA MET A 59 1.34 -11.67 8.11
C MET A 59 0.26 -12.71 8.41
N LYS A 60 -0.71 -12.91 7.51
CA LYS A 60 -1.74 -13.95 7.65
C LYS A 60 -1.15 -15.36 7.68
N MET A 61 -0.10 -15.62 6.90
CA MET A 61 0.58 -16.93 6.92
C MET A 61 1.19 -17.22 8.30
N ASN A 62 1.73 -16.21 8.97
CA ASN A 62 2.37 -16.32 10.27
C ASN A 62 1.39 -16.26 11.47
N GLN A 63 0.10 -16.06 11.25
CA GLN A 63 -0.90 -16.04 12.32
C GLN A 63 -1.20 -17.46 12.86
N SER A 64 -1.15 -17.59 14.18
CA SER A 64 -1.58 -18.81 14.90
C SER A 64 -3.07 -19.08 14.66
N GLN A 65 -3.47 -20.36 14.71
CA GLN A 65 -4.84 -20.85 14.45
C GLN A 65 -5.29 -20.91 12.98
N THR A 66 -4.40 -20.67 12.03
CA THR A 66 -4.73 -20.83 10.60
C THR A 66 -4.80 -22.31 10.23
N GLY A 67 -5.98 -22.86 9.93
CA GLY A 67 -6.15 -24.27 9.56
C GLY A 67 -5.40 -24.67 8.27
N TYR A 68 -5.08 -25.96 8.10
CA TYR A 68 -4.27 -26.47 6.97
C TYR A 68 -4.80 -26.06 5.58
N LYS A 69 -6.13 -26.14 5.38
CA LYS A 69 -6.77 -25.72 4.12
C LYS A 69 -6.52 -24.23 3.83
N MET A 70 -6.66 -23.38 4.83
CA MET A 70 -6.43 -21.93 4.71
C MET A 70 -4.96 -21.63 4.37
N ARG A 71 -4.00 -22.30 5.03
CA ARG A 71 -2.57 -22.16 4.69
C ARG A 71 -2.28 -22.51 3.24
N LYS A 72 -2.92 -23.56 2.69
CA LYS A 72 -2.77 -23.94 1.27
C LYS A 72 -3.30 -22.85 0.33
N HIS A 73 -4.39 -22.17 0.69
CA HIS A 73 -4.90 -21.03 -0.09
C HIS A 73 -3.96 -19.82 -0.02
N ILE A 74 -3.43 -19.50 1.17
CA ILE A 74 -2.46 -18.42 1.34
C ILE A 74 -1.20 -18.67 0.51
N VAL A 75 -0.65 -19.89 0.52
CA VAL A 75 0.52 -20.23 -0.31
C VAL A 75 0.24 -20.06 -1.81
N LYS A 76 -0.95 -20.48 -2.28
CA LYS A 76 -1.34 -20.28 -3.69
C LYS A 76 -1.49 -18.80 -4.04
N ALA A 77 -2.07 -18.01 -3.14
CA ALA A 77 -2.20 -16.56 -3.30
C ALA A 77 -0.81 -15.90 -3.39
N LEU A 78 0.09 -16.23 -2.46
CA LEU A 78 1.48 -15.76 -2.45
C LEU A 78 2.23 -16.10 -3.75
N GLN A 79 2.02 -17.29 -4.32
CA GLN A 79 2.62 -17.69 -5.60
C GLN A 79 2.08 -16.87 -6.77
N ALA A 80 0.76 -16.67 -6.83
CA ALA A 80 0.12 -15.86 -7.87
C ALA A 80 0.55 -14.39 -7.77
N HIS A 81 0.53 -13.83 -6.56
CA HIS A 81 1.00 -12.47 -6.28
C HIS A 81 2.48 -12.30 -6.60
N SER A 82 3.32 -13.30 -6.31
CA SER A 82 4.74 -13.21 -6.66
C SER A 82 4.98 -13.05 -8.16
N LYS A 83 4.15 -13.69 -8.99
CA LYS A 83 4.19 -13.50 -10.45
C LYS A 83 3.68 -12.10 -10.84
N ALA A 84 2.59 -11.63 -10.23
CA ALA A 84 2.04 -10.30 -10.47
C ALA A 84 3.05 -9.19 -10.13
N VAL A 85 3.71 -9.27 -8.97
CA VAL A 85 4.74 -8.32 -8.54
C VAL A 85 5.91 -8.28 -9.51
N LYS A 86 6.38 -9.44 -10.04
CA LYS A 86 7.44 -9.45 -11.07
C LYS A 86 7.03 -8.68 -12.32
N ASN A 87 5.82 -8.92 -12.83
CA ASN A 87 5.33 -8.21 -14.01
C ASN A 87 5.19 -6.70 -13.76
N VAL A 88 4.72 -6.30 -12.57
CA VAL A 88 4.59 -4.87 -12.24
C VAL A 88 5.95 -4.21 -12.05
N ILE A 89 6.96 -4.91 -11.53
CA ILE A 89 8.35 -4.41 -11.51
C ILE A 89 8.86 -4.15 -12.93
N GLU A 90 8.59 -5.05 -13.88
CA GLU A 90 8.95 -4.85 -15.30
C GLU A 90 8.27 -3.59 -15.86
N HIS A 91 6.95 -3.45 -15.67
CA HIS A 91 6.21 -2.26 -16.10
C HIS A 91 6.69 -0.96 -15.44
N TYR A 92 7.04 -1.02 -14.15
CA TYR A 92 7.63 0.10 -13.43
C TYR A 92 8.98 0.49 -14.03
N ASN A 93 9.87 -0.48 -14.25
CA ASN A 93 11.20 -0.24 -14.81
C ASN A 93 11.12 0.31 -16.24
N ASP A 94 10.19 -0.18 -17.07
CA ASP A 94 9.93 0.35 -18.40
C ASP A 94 9.45 1.80 -18.36
N ALA A 95 8.51 2.12 -17.45
CA ALA A 95 7.99 3.47 -17.28
C ALA A 95 9.06 4.43 -16.70
N ALA A 96 9.87 3.95 -15.77
CA ALA A 96 10.99 4.67 -15.17
C ALA A 96 12.07 5.02 -16.21
N ALA A 97 12.39 4.09 -17.11
CA ALA A 97 13.34 4.30 -18.19
C ALA A 97 12.84 5.27 -19.28
N ALA A 98 11.52 5.43 -19.42
CA ALA A 98 10.91 6.32 -20.42
C ALA A 98 10.92 7.81 -20.02
N LEU A 99 11.22 8.11 -18.75
CA LEU A 99 11.34 9.46 -18.21
C LEU A 99 12.67 10.11 -18.58
N ASP A 100 12.71 11.44 -18.52
CA ASP A 100 13.91 12.25 -18.73
C ASP A 100 14.06 13.24 -17.55
N PRO A 101 15.03 13.03 -16.64
CA PRO A 101 16.00 11.93 -16.61
C PRO A 101 15.36 10.57 -16.26
N PRO A 102 15.98 9.44 -16.67
CA PRO A 102 15.51 8.11 -16.32
C PRO A 102 15.58 7.88 -14.81
N MET A 103 14.52 7.28 -14.26
CA MET A 103 14.42 6.99 -12.82
C MET A 103 15.11 5.66 -12.46
N CYS A 104 15.41 5.48 -11.17
CA CYS A 104 16.06 4.27 -10.65
C CYS A 104 15.18 3.03 -10.86
N SER A 105 15.79 1.94 -11.36
CA SER A 105 15.13 0.65 -11.49
C SER A 105 15.15 -0.14 -10.19
N VAL A 106 14.13 -0.96 -9.99
CA VAL A 106 13.98 -1.79 -8.80
C VAL A 106 14.10 -3.26 -9.18
N THR A 107 14.84 -4.02 -8.36
CA THR A 107 14.97 -5.47 -8.52
C THR A 107 14.00 -6.23 -7.62
N TRP A 108 13.74 -7.49 -7.97
CA TRP A 108 12.89 -8.37 -7.16
C TRP A 108 13.43 -8.54 -5.72
N ASP A 109 14.74 -8.70 -5.56
CA ASP A 109 15.35 -8.95 -4.25
C ASP A 109 15.18 -7.74 -3.33
N GLN A 110 15.35 -6.53 -3.87
CA GLN A 110 15.05 -5.29 -3.15
C GLN A 110 13.59 -5.24 -2.68
N VAL A 111 12.65 -5.57 -3.56
CA VAL A 111 11.21 -5.62 -3.20
C VAL A 111 10.92 -6.61 -2.08
N VAL A 112 11.55 -7.78 -2.10
CA VAL A 112 11.38 -8.79 -1.04
C VAL A 112 11.95 -8.31 0.28
N GLU A 113 13.13 -7.68 0.26
CA GLU A 113 13.77 -7.10 1.45
C GLU A 113 12.89 -6.00 2.06
N TYR A 114 12.34 -5.11 1.24
CA TYR A 114 11.47 -4.03 1.71
C TYR A 114 10.12 -4.53 2.23
N ALA A 115 9.54 -5.56 1.60
CA ALA A 115 8.34 -6.21 2.12
C ALA A 115 8.59 -6.85 3.49
N PHE A 116 9.77 -7.44 3.70
CA PHE A 116 10.14 -8.04 4.98
C PHE A 116 10.28 -6.98 6.09
N LEU A 117 10.93 -5.84 5.77
CA LEU A 117 11.16 -4.76 6.73
C LEU A 117 9.92 -3.89 6.99
N ALA A 118 8.81 -4.12 6.26
CA ALA A 118 7.68 -3.19 6.18
C ALA A 118 8.13 -1.74 5.84
N ASP A 119 9.29 -1.62 5.20
CA ASP A 119 9.96 -0.37 4.87
C ASP A 119 9.72 -0.01 3.40
N PHE A 120 8.45 0.09 3.01
CA PHE A 120 8.09 0.30 1.61
C PHE A 120 8.15 1.74 1.12
N ASN A 121 8.84 2.63 1.85
CA ASN A 121 9.00 4.03 1.44
C ASN A 121 9.82 4.21 0.14
N ILE A 122 10.34 3.13 -0.45
CA ILE A 122 11.16 3.11 -1.67
C ILE A 122 10.45 3.61 -2.91
N LEU A 123 9.11 3.65 -2.92
CA LEU A 123 8.36 4.14 -4.07
C LEU A 123 8.03 5.63 -3.98
N ARG A 124 8.33 6.30 -2.86
CA ARG A 124 8.01 7.72 -2.68
C ARG A 124 9.11 8.67 -3.18
N ASP A 125 9.55 8.51 -4.42
CA ASP A 125 10.43 9.51 -5.06
C ASP A 125 9.65 10.79 -5.47
N THR A 126 8.32 10.76 -5.43
CA THR A 126 7.47 11.96 -5.58
C THR A 126 7.47 12.88 -4.35
N HIS A 127 8.12 12.47 -3.25
CA HIS A 127 8.20 13.26 -2.02
C HIS A 127 9.63 13.29 -1.43
N ALA A 128 10.60 13.81 -2.19
CA ALA A 128 11.97 14.05 -1.70
C ALA A 128 12.00 14.73 -0.32
N GLU A 129 11.02 15.60 -0.03
CA GLU A 129 10.90 16.27 1.27
C GLU A 129 10.51 15.33 2.43
N VAL A 130 9.80 14.22 2.16
CA VAL A 130 9.35 13.29 3.20
C VAL A 130 10.42 12.23 3.52
N GLN A 131 11.23 11.80 2.54
CA GLN A 131 12.38 10.93 2.80
C GLN A 131 13.42 11.58 3.72
N SER A 132 13.51 12.92 3.70
CA SER A 132 14.36 13.70 4.62
C SER A 132 13.89 13.68 6.08
N LYS A 133 12.68 13.20 6.36
CA LYS A 133 12.09 13.34 7.69
C LYS A 133 12.62 12.25 8.63
N PRO A 134 12.99 12.61 9.89
CA PRO A 134 13.58 11.66 10.84
C PRO A 134 12.72 10.43 11.11
N TRP A 135 11.40 10.56 11.09
CA TRP A 135 10.46 9.45 11.32
C TRP A 135 10.34 8.46 10.16
N LEU A 136 10.91 8.75 8.99
CA LEU A 136 10.98 7.77 7.90
C LEU A 136 12.17 6.82 8.06
N SER A 137 13.18 7.17 8.85
CA SER A 137 14.34 6.30 9.04
C SER A 137 13.96 5.04 9.84
N PRO A 138 14.37 3.83 9.37
CA PRO A 138 13.99 2.56 10.00
C PRO A 138 14.34 2.48 11.50
N ALA A 139 15.52 2.98 11.87
CA ALA A 139 15.98 2.99 13.26
C ALA A 139 15.03 3.81 14.16
N TYR A 140 14.66 5.01 13.73
CA TYR A 140 13.75 5.88 14.48
C TYR A 140 12.33 5.29 14.55
N ARG A 141 11.86 4.59 13.52
CA ARG A 141 10.55 3.91 13.55
C ARG A 141 10.52 2.78 14.57
N LEU A 142 11.58 1.98 14.65
CA LEU A 142 11.71 0.93 15.66
C LEU A 142 11.70 1.51 17.08
N ASP A 143 12.41 2.61 17.30
CA ASP A 143 12.44 3.28 18.60
C ASP A 143 11.10 3.93 18.95
N MET A 144 10.41 4.55 17.98
CA MET A 144 9.05 5.05 18.16
C MET A 144 8.07 3.94 18.50
N ASP A 145 8.08 2.81 17.78
CA ASP A 145 7.21 1.66 18.05
C ASP A 145 7.43 1.12 19.47
N ARG A 146 8.69 0.99 19.90
CA ARG A 146 9.03 0.62 21.29
C ARG A 146 8.48 1.62 22.29
N TYR A 147 8.74 2.91 22.07
CA TYR A 147 8.26 3.98 22.95
C TYR A 147 6.73 3.98 23.09
N PHE A 148 6.01 3.90 21.97
CA PHE A 148 4.55 3.87 21.98
C PHE A 148 4.00 2.58 22.58
N LYS A 149 4.63 1.42 22.34
CA LYS A 149 4.28 0.16 23.04
C LYS A 149 4.42 0.31 24.55
N THR A 150 5.49 0.95 25.03
CA THR A 150 5.68 1.24 26.45
C THR A 150 4.59 2.16 26.98
N LEU A 151 4.25 3.26 26.29
CA LEU A 151 3.15 4.14 26.71
C LEU A 151 1.81 3.40 26.79
N ARG A 152 1.47 2.64 25.74
CA ARG A 152 0.24 1.85 25.67
C ARG A 152 0.18 0.78 26.74
N ALA A 153 1.29 0.14 27.09
CA ALA A 153 1.34 -0.82 28.18
C ALA A 153 0.94 -0.18 29.53
N HIS A 154 1.34 1.06 29.81
CA HIS A 154 0.93 1.75 31.03
C HIS A 154 -0.56 2.09 31.05
N GLU A 155 -1.12 2.48 29.90
CA GLU A 155 -2.57 2.68 29.76
C GLU A 155 -3.32 1.35 29.98
N GLU A 156 -2.84 0.28 29.36
CA GLU A 156 -3.43 -1.05 29.43
C GLU A 156 -3.46 -1.57 30.89
N ILE A 157 -2.41 -1.35 31.68
CA ILE A 157 -2.40 -1.69 33.11
C ILE A 157 -3.54 -1.00 33.86
N LYS A 158 -3.80 0.28 33.58
CA LYS A 158 -4.90 1.02 34.23
C LYS A 158 -6.26 0.47 33.81
N CYS A 159 -6.44 0.19 32.52
CA CYS A 159 -7.65 -0.41 31.97
C CYS A 159 -7.92 -1.79 32.60
N LEU A 160 -6.91 -2.65 32.62
CA LEU A 160 -6.98 -3.99 33.21
C LEU A 160 -7.32 -3.94 34.70
N ASN A 161 -6.78 -3.01 35.48
CA ASN A 161 -7.12 -2.89 36.91
C ASN A 161 -8.62 -2.59 37.14
N ILE A 162 -9.21 -1.76 36.28
CA ILE A 162 -10.65 -1.46 36.30
C ILE A 162 -11.44 -2.70 35.87
N GLU A 163 -11.01 -3.35 34.80
CA GLU A 163 -11.70 -4.51 34.23
C GLU A 163 -11.67 -5.71 35.17
N ILE A 164 -10.55 -5.98 35.84
CA ILE A 164 -10.44 -7.01 36.89
C ILE A 164 -11.47 -6.77 37.99
N HIS A 165 -11.61 -5.53 38.48
CA HIS A 165 -12.61 -5.21 39.50
C HIS A 165 -14.04 -5.42 38.99
N ARG A 166 -14.32 -5.00 37.75
CA ARG A 166 -15.63 -5.22 37.12
C ARG A 166 -15.92 -6.71 36.98
N PHE A 167 -14.94 -7.50 36.56
CA PHE A 167 -15.05 -8.94 36.38
C PHE A 167 -15.28 -9.67 37.70
N VAL A 168 -14.53 -9.34 38.76
CA VAL A 168 -14.75 -9.89 40.11
C VAL A 168 -16.13 -9.52 40.64
N THR A 169 -16.57 -8.27 40.44
CA THR A 169 -17.91 -7.81 40.85
C THR A 169 -18.99 -8.58 40.11
N TRP A 170 -18.83 -8.77 38.80
CA TRP A 170 -19.73 -9.56 37.97
C TRP A 170 -19.84 -11.00 38.47
N ILE A 171 -18.72 -11.70 38.72
CA ILE A 171 -18.71 -13.06 39.28
C ILE A 171 -19.46 -13.14 40.62
N ARG A 172 -19.26 -12.16 41.50
CA ARG A 172 -19.93 -12.14 42.81
C ARG A 172 -21.44 -11.93 42.68
N ASN A 173 -21.86 -11.04 41.78
CA ASN A 173 -23.27 -10.79 41.50
C ASN A 173 -23.94 -12.03 40.89
N GLU A 174 -23.28 -12.66 39.92
CA GLU A 174 -23.75 -13.90 39.28
C GLU A 174 -23.90 -15.04 40.29
N ASN A 175 -22.91 -15.22 41.18
CA ASN A 175 -22.99 -16.22 42.25
C ASN A 175 -24.15 -15.95 43.22
N ARG A 176 -24.41 -14.68 43.56
CA ARG A 176 -25.55 -14.31 44.42
C ARG A 176 -26.87 -14.60 43.71
N PHE A 177 -27.00 -14.22 42.45
CA PHE A 177 -28.18 -14.52 41.63
C PHE A 177 -28.44 -16.03 41.54
N CYS A 178 -27.42 -16.81 41.19
CA CYS A 178 -27.51 -18.27 41.10
C CYS A 178 -27.81 -18.96 42.44
N ARG A 179 -27.37 -18.40 43.57
CA ARG A 179 -27.69 -18.94 44.91
C ARG A 179 -29.09 -18.56 45.36
N GLY A 180 -29.56 -17.34 45.06
CA GLY A 180 -30.94 -16.92 45.32
C GLY A 180 -31.97 -17.77 44.58
N TRP A 181 -31.65 -18.20 43.35
CA TRP A 181 -32.47 -19.13 42.57
C TRP A 181 -32.51 -20.58 43.09
N ARG A 182 -31.52 -21.02 43.88
CA ARG A 182 -31.49 -22.36 44.48
C ARG A 182 -32.18 -22.45 45.85
N GLY A 183 -32.64 -21.31 46.38
CA GLY A 183 -33.32 -21.21 47.68
C GLY A 183 -34.85 -21.16 47.61
N THR A 184 -35.44 -21.33 46.43
CA THR A 184 -36.88 -21.54 46.17
C THR A 184 -37.10 -22.95 45.64
#